data_AF-A0A2N2SHL5-F1
#
_entry.id   AF-A0A2N2SHL5-F1
#
_cell.length_a   1.000
_cell.length_b   1.000
_cell.length_c   1.000
_cell.angle_alpha   90.00
_cell.angle_beta   90.00
_cell.angle_gamma   90.00
#
_symmetry.space_group_name_H-M   'P 1'
#
loop_
_entity.id
_entity.type
_entity.pdbx_description
1 polymer ?
#
loop_
_entity_poly.entity_id
_entity_poly.type
_entity_poly.pdbx_seq_one_letter_code
_entity_poly.pdbx_strand_id
1 'polypeptide(L)' 'ALYAPLASQAQKLLSPAEMGELFKVMALGKQCECSLLGFLQGDRSHTL' A
#
# COMPACT_ATOMS: atom_id res chain seq x y z
N ALA A 1 10.06 21.88 12.72
CA ALA A 1 11.15 21.22 11.96
C ALA A 1 11.06 19.69 11.96
N LEU A 2 10.54 19.04 13.01
CA LEU A 2 10.51 17.57 13.11
C LEU A 2 9.58 16.85 12.11
N TYR A 3 8.65 17.57 11.47
CA TYR A 3 7.69 16.98 10.54
C TYR A 3 8.26 16.74 9.13
N ALA A 4 9.21 17.57 8.70
CA ALA A 4 9.81 17.46 7.37
C ALA A 4 10.46 16.08 7.08
N PRO A 5 11.27 15.49 7.99
CA PRO A 5 11.82 14.16 7.74
C PRO A 5 10.75 13.06 7.72
N LEU A 6 9.72 13.14 8.58
CA LEU A 6 8.61 12.17 8.58
C LEU A 6 7.82 12.22 7.27
N ALA A 7 7.52 13.42 6.77
CA ALA A 7 6.86 13.60 5.49
C ALA A 7 7.71 13.05 4.33
N SER A 8 9.04 13.25 4.36
CA SER A 8 9.94 12.70 3.36
C SER A 8 9.96 11.17 3.34
N GLN A 9 9.88 10.51 4.50
CA GLN A 9 9.80 9.06 4.58
C GLN A 9 8.48 8.53 4.03
N ALA A 10 7.35 9.17 4.35
CA ALA A 10 6.06 8.82 3.80
C ALA A 10 6.02 9.00 2.27
N GLN A 11 6.57 10.10 1.76
CA GLN A 11 6.67 10.36 0.32
C GLN A 11 7.41 9.23 -0.38
N LYS A 12 8.53 8.76 0.18
CA LYS A 12 9.30 7.65 -0.41
C LYS A 12 8.49 6.36 -0.55
N LEU A 13 7.70 6.04 0.47
CA LEU A 13 6.85 4.84 0.47
C LEU A 13 5.68 4.94 -0.51
N LEU A 14 5.13 6.14 -0.70
CA LEU A 14 3.88 6.36 -1.45
C LEU A 14 4.11 6.84 -2.90
N SER A 15 5.27 7.42 -3.20
CA SER A 15 5.58 7.97 -4.53
C SER A 15 5.62 6.87 -5.58
N PRO A 16 4.90 7.01 -6.71
CA PRO A 16 4.98 6.05 -7.82
C PRO A 16 6.40 5.90 -8.37
N ALA A 17 7.16 7.00 -8.41
CA ALA A 17 8.54 7.02 -8.90
C ALA A 17 9.54 6.33 -7.95
N GLU A 18 9.14 6.03 -6.72
CA GLU A 18 9.95 5.29 -5.75
C GLU A 18 9.27 3.96 -5.41
N MET A 19 8.67 3.82 -4.23
CA MET A 19 8.15 2.52 -3.80
C MET A 19 6.66 2.32 -4.07
N GLY A 20 5.88 3.39 -4.21
CA GLY A 20 4.42 3.35 -4.18
C GLY A 20 3.78 2.60 -5.35
N GLU A 21 4.44 2.56 -6.51
CA GLU A 21 4.01 1.71 -7.62
C GLU A 21 4.87 0.46 -7.78
N LEU A 22 6.16 0.51 -7.44
CA LEU A 22 7.04 -0.64 -7.63
C LEU A 22 6.77 -1.77 -6.64
N PHE A 23 6.37 -1.45 -5.41
CA PHE A 23 6.10 -2.45 -4.37
C PHE A 23 4.63 -2.81 -4.37
N LYS A 24 4.34 -4.11 -4.49
CA LYS A 24 2.99 -4.67 -4.43
C LYS A 24 2.80 -5.39 -3.11
N VAL A 25 1.57 -5.33 -2.58
CA VAL A 25 1.18 -6.04 -1.36
C VAL A 25 0.11 -7.06 -1.74
N MET A 26 0.27 -8.29 -1.26
CA MET A 26 -0.69 -9.37 -1.43
C MET A 26 -0.99 -9.98 -0.06
N ALA A 27 -2.24 -10.34 0.16
CA ALA A 27 -2.67 -11.05 1.36
C ALA A 27 -3.30 -12.39 0.97
N LEU A 28 -2.96 -13.44 1.73
CA LEU A 28 -3.55 -14.77 1.62
C LEU A 28 -4.12 -15.14 2.98
N GLY A 29 -5.36 -15.62 3.02
CA GLY A 29 -6.04 -15.95 4.27
C GLY A 29 -6.96 -17.15 4.11
N LYS A 30 -7.27 -17.81 5.22
CA LYS A 30 -8.24 -18.90 5.30
C LYS A 30 -9.44 -18.43 6.11
N GLN A 31 -10.65 -18.58 5.58
CA GLN A 31 -11.90 -18.18 6.24
C GLN A 31 -11.87 -16.72 6.72
N CYS A 32 -11.34 -15.82 5.89
CA CYS A 32 -11.33 -14.38 6.19
C CYS A 32 -12.64 -13.76 5.70
N GLU A 33 -13.58 -13.52 6.62
CA GLU A 33 -14.91 -12.97 6.29
C GLU A 33 -14.95 -11.44 6.32
N CYS A 34 -13.86 -10.78 6.71
CA CYS A 34 -13.77 -9.32 6.74
C CYS A 34 -12.99 -8.76 5.55
N SER A 35 -13.50 -7.66 4.98
CA SER A 35 -12.77 -6.91 3.95
C SER A 35 -11.55 -6.22 4.56
N LEU A 36 -10.37 -6.46 3.98
CA LEU A 36 -9.13 -5.83 4.44
C LEU A 36 -9.10 -4.35 4.02
N LEU A 37 -9.05 -3.44 4.99
CA LEU A 37 -9.12 -2.00 4.75
C LEU A 37 -8.13 -1.49 3.69
N GLY A 38 -6.91 -2.02 3.69
CA GLY A 38 -5.85 -1.65 2.73
C GLY A 38 -6.10 -2.10 1.29
N PHE A 39 -7.11 -2.94 1.05
CA PHE A 39 -7.50 -3.46 -0.27
C PHE A 39 -8.89 -2.99 -0.71
N LEU A 40 -9.59 -2.14 0.08
CA LEU A 40 -10.93 -1.66 -0.29
C LEU A 40 -10.93 -0.78 -1.54
N GLN A 41 -9.82 -0.11 -1.83
CA GLN A 41 -9.66 0.74 -3.02
C GLN A 41 -8.39 0.37 -3.76
N GLY A 42 -8.47 0.38 -5.09
CA GLY A 42 -7.31 0.09 -5.94
C GLY A 42 -6.85 -1.36 -5.92
N ASP A 43 -7.71 -2.30 -5.49
CA ASP A 43 -7.42 -3.74 -5.60
C ASP A 43 -7.19 -4.14 -7.06
N ARG A 44 -6.13 -4.91 -7.28
CA ARG A 44 -5.69 -5.38 -8.60
C ARG A 44 -5.72 -6.90 -8.70
N SER A 45 -6.45 -7.59 -7.82
CA SER A 45 -6.57 -9.05 -7.87
C SER A 45 -7.07 -9.57 -9.22
N HIS A 46 -7.89 -8.80 -9.92
CA HIS A 46 -8.42 -9.14 -11.24
C HIS A 46 -7.38 -9.11 -12.39
N THR A 47 -6.17 -8.59 -12.15
CA THR A 47 -5.08 -8.57 -13.14
C THR A 47 -4.01 -9.63 -12.87
N LEU A 48 -4.21 -10.47 -11.87
CA LEU A 48 -3.34 -11.62 -11.56
C LEU A 48 -3.63 -12.77 -12.52
#